data_AF-A0A662S213-F1
#
_entry.id   AF-A0A662S213-F1
#
_cell.length_a   1.000
_cell.length_b   1.000
_cell.length_c   1.000
_cell.angle_alpha   90.00
_cell.angle_beta   90.00
_cell.angle_gamma   90.00
#
_symmetry.space_group_name_H-M   'P 1'
#
loop_
_entity.id
_entity.type
_entity.pdbx_description
1 polymer ?
#
loop_
_entity_poly.entity_id
_entity_poly.type
_entity_poly.pdbx_seq_one_letter_code
_entity_poly.pdbx_strand_id
1 'polypeptide(L)'
;MPKTTKTSQKPFFYKIKFSKKFHKLKPFDLNKPFKVLDVLIVNSLELSKEFLAYDTAYDGGYYPIRPKTDYLMLILEQDGKLLTTLRYRTPAKERFYRSLIGEKVGVKITRP
;
A
#
# COMPACT_ATOMS: atom_id res chain seq x y z
N MET A 1 23.30 38.64 3.77
CA MET A 1 22.94 37.61 2.76
C MET A 1 22.26 36.44 3.49
N PRO A 2 20.94 36.24 3.36
CA PRO A 2 20.29 35.05 3.91
C PRO A 2 20.52 33.86 2.98
N LYS A 3 21.00 32.75 3.54
CA LYS A 3 21.22 31.48 2.83
C LYS A 3 19.87 30.92 2.38
N THR A 4 19.73 30.70 1.08
CA THR A 4 18.61 30.02 0.44
C THR A 4 18.45 28.61 1.03
N THR A 5 17.41 28.43 1.85
CA THR A 5 16.89 27.12 2.24
C THR A 5 16.47 26.36 1.00
N LYS A 6 17.18 25.26 0.71
CA LYS A 6 16.90 24.34 -0.38
C LYS A 6 15.43 23.95 -0.36
N THR A 7 14.73 24.28 -1.45
CA THR A 7 13.38 23.86 -1.76
C THR A 7 13.29 22.34 -1.61
N SER A 8 12.54 21.87 -0.62
CA SER A 8 12.11 20.48 -0.54
C SER A 8 11.27 20.19 -1.78
N GLN A 9 11.90 19.63 -2.82
CA GLN A 9 11.21 19.13 -4.00
C GLN A 9 10.16 18.12 -3.52
N LYS A 10 8.87 18.48 -3.61
CA LYS A 10 7.76 17.53 -3.46
C LYS A 10 8.11 16.29 -4.28
N PRO A 11 8.08 15.08 -3.71
CA PRO A 11 8.41 13.90 -4.49
C PRO A 11 7.37 13.75 -5.60
N PHE A 12 7.84 13.30 -6.77
CA PHE A 12 7.00 12.73 -7.82
C PHE A 12 5.83 11.97 -7.20
N PHE A 13 4.60 12.23 -7.67
CA PHE A 13 3.39 11.54 -7.21
C PHE A 13 3.59 10.02 -7.29
N TYR A 14 3.85 9.39 -6.15
CA TYR A 14 4.26 8.00 -6.08
C TYR A 14 3.06 7.10 -6.40
N LYS A 15 3.30 6.05 -7.18
CA LYS A 15 2.28 5.05 -7.50
C LYS A 15 2.62 3.72 -6.83
N ILE A 16 1.75 3.28 -5.92
CA ILE A 16 1.80 1.94 -5.33
C ILE A 16 1.50 0.92 -6.44
N LYS A 17 2.46 0.04 -6.71
CA LYS A 17 2.38 -0.96 -7.78
C LYS A 17 1.73 -2.24 -7.27
N PHE A 18 0.72 -2.74 -7.97
CA PHE A 18 0.12 -4.06 -7.75
C PHE A 18 0.49 -4.98 -8.91
N SER A 19 0.93 -6.19 -8.58
CA SER A 19 1.36 -7.20 -9.57
C SER A 19 0.21 -7.84 -10.33
N LYS A 20 -1.02 -7.72 -9.81
CA LYS A 20 -2.26 -8.33 -10.30
C LYS A 20 -3.43 -7.37 -10.10
N LYS A 21 -4.54 -7.64 -10.80
CA LYS A 21 -5.82 -6.98 -10.56
C LYS A 21 -6.58 -7.66 -9.41
N PHE A 22 -6.22 -7.29 -8.18
CA PHE A 22 -6.87 -7.82 -6.98
C PHE A 22 -8.34 -7.42 -6.90
N HIS A 23 -9.19 -8.31 -6.37
CA HIS A 23 -10.63 -8.08 -6.25
C HIS A 23 -10.96 -6.88 -5.37
N LYS A 24 -10.20 -6.67 -4.29
CA LYS A 24 -10.34 -5.52 -3.39
C LYS A 24 -10.15 -4.16 -4.07
N LEU A 25 -9.58 -4.12 -5.28
CA LEU A 25 -9.42 -2.87 -6.05
C LEU A 25 -10.69 -2.50 -6.85
N LYS A 26 -11.62 -3.44 -7.08
CA LYS A 26 -12.84 -3.22 -7.90
C LYS A 26 -13.71 -2.03 -7.43
N PRO A 27 -13.89 -1.77 -6.12
CA PRO A 27 -14.74 -0.67 -5.65
C PRO A 27 -14.14 0.74 -5.80
N PHE A 28 -12.92 0.86 -6.31
CA PHE A 28 -12.11 2.08 -6.30
C PHE A 28 -11.83 2.62 -7.69
N ASP A 29 -11.74 3.95 -7.81
CA ASP A 29 -11.32 4.62 -9.05
C ASP A 29 -9.81 4.82 -9.02
N LEU A 30 -9.07 3.99 -9.77
CA LEU A 30 -7.61 4.01 -9.80
C LEU A 30 -6.99 5.23 -10.50
N ASN A 31 -7.81 6.08 -11.13
CA ASN A 31 -7.36 7.36 -11.70
C ASN A 31 -7.30 8.47 -10.64
N LYS A 32 -7.94 8.26 -9.49
CA LYS A 32 -7.90 9.18 -8.35
C LYS A 32 -6.84 8.74 -7.33
N PRO A 33 -6.28 9.69 -6.57
CA PRO A 33 -5.33 9.39 -5.51
C PRO A 33 -6.02 8.73 -4.31
N PHE A 34 -5.27 7.89 -3.61
CA PHE A 34 -5.55 7.44 -2.26
C PHE A 34 -4.76 8.27 -1.25
N LYS A 35 -5.29 8.48 -0.05
CA LYS A 35 -4.52 8.96 1.10
C LYS A 35 -3.95 7.77 1.86
N VAL A 36 -2.67 7.83 2.22
CA VAL A 36 -2.10 6.84 3.16
C VAL A 36 -2.47 7.26 4.57
N LEU A 37 -3.26 6.45 5.26
CA LEU A 37 -3.68 6.72 6.64
C LEU A 37 -2.64 6.24 7.65
N ASP A 38 -2.16 5.00 7.49
CA ASP A 38 -1.17 4.42 8.39
C ASP A 38 -0.42 3.25 7.73
N VAL A 39 0.68 2.84 8.36
CA VAL A 39 1.48 1.67 8.01
C VAL A 39 1.78 0.87 9.27
N LEU A 40 1.13 -0.29 9.39
CA LEU A 40 1.29 -1.20 10.52
C LEU A 40 2.27 -2.32 10.18
N ILE A 41 3.05 -2.76 11.17
CA ILE A 41 3.76 -4.03 11.08
C ILE A 41 2.82 -5.10 11.63
N VAL A 42 2.60 -6.15 10.86
CA VAL A 42 1.75 -7.27 11.24
C VAL A 42 2.45 -8.58 10.94
N ASN A 43 2.29 -9.59 11.81
CA ASN A 43 2.74 -10.93 11.47
C ASN A 43 1.63 -11.70 10.74
N SER A 44 1.99 -12.44 9.70
CA SER A 44 1.02 -13.25 8.93
C SER A 44 0.20 -14.23 9.78
N LEU A 45 0.70 -14.65 10.95
CA LEU A 45 -0.02 -15.56 11.86
C LEU A 45 -1.14 -14.87 12.65
N GLU A 46 -1.09 -13.55 12.78
CA GLU A 46 -2.07 -12.76 13.54
C GLU A 46 -3.27 -12.35 12.68
N LEU A 47 -3.15 -12.53 11.36
CA LEU A 47 -4.20 -12.19 10.40
C LEU A 47 -5.15 -13.38 10.21
N SER A 48 -6.46 -13.09 10.22
CA SER A 48 -7.46 -14.13 9.96
C SER A 48 -7.36 -14.65 8.53
N LYS A 49 -7.85 -15.88 8.30
CA LYS A 49 -7.88 -16.47 6.97
C LYS A 49 -8.75 -15.67 6.01
N GLU A 50 -9.84 -15.10 6.51
CA GLU A 50 -10.78 -14.26 5.77
C GLU A 50 -10.10 -12.96 5.34
N PHE A 51 -9.33 -12.33 6.22
CA PHE A 51 -8.56 -11.14 5.87
C PHE A 51 -7.52 -11.46 4.79
N LEU A 52 -6.77 -12.57 4.94
CA LEU A 52 -5.79 -12.99 3.94
C LEU A 52 -6.46 -13.29 2.59
N ALA A 53 -7.61 -13.94 2.59
CA ALA A 53 -8.39 -14.21 1.37
C ALA A 53 -8.83 -12.90 0.71
N TYR A 54 -9.39 -11.96 1.47
CA TYR A 54 -9.74 -10.62 1.00
C TYR A 54 -8.55 -9.86 0.41
N ASP A 55 -7.42 -9.82 1.13
CA ASP A 55 -6.27 -8.99 0.75
C ASP A 55 -5.56 -9.54 -0.50
N THR A 56 -5.66 -10.86 -0.74
CA THR A 56 -4.86 -11.55 -1.76
C THR A 56 -5.64 -12.11 -2.94
N ALA A 57 -6.98 -12.10 -2.92
CA ALA A 57 -7.80 -12.60 -4.02
C ALA A 57 -7.63 -11.76 -5.31
N TYR A 58 -7.43 -12.45 -6.44
CA TYR A 58 -7.41 -11.88 -7.78
C TYR A 58 -7.99 -12.87 -8.80
N ASP A 59 -8.20 -12.42 -10.03
CA ASP A 59 -8.66 -13.28 -11.14
C ASP A 59 -7.56 -14.31 -11.47
N GLY A 60 -7.63 -15.50 -10.86
CA GLY A 60 -6.59 -16.52 -10.90
C GLY A 60 -6.20 -17.12 -9.54
N GLY A 61 -6.91 -16.76 -8.47
CA GLY A 61 -6.75 -17.37 -7.15
C GLY A 61 -6.28 -16.38 -6.09
N TYR A 62 -5.32 -16.80 -5.27
CA TYR A 62 -4.82 -16.02 -4.14
C TYR A 62 -3.33 -15.77 -4.29
N TYR A 63 -2.89 -14.53 -4.04
CA TYR A 63 -1.48 -14.20 -4.04
C TYR A 63 -0.78 -14.86 -2.83
N PRO A 64 0.35 -15.54 -3.01
CA PRO A 64 0.96 -16.30 -1.93
C PRO A 64 1.50 -15.39 -0.82
N ILE A 65 1.13 -15.73 0.42
CA ILE A 65 1.65 -15.13 1.65
C ILE A 65 2.55 -16.16 2.34
N ARG A 66 3.74 -15.72 2.75
CA ARG A 66 4.65 -16.56 3.52
C ARG A 66 4.16 -16.63 4.97
N PRO A 67 4.04 -17.83 5.55
CA PRO A 67 3.68 -17.96 6.95
C PRO A 67 4.80 -17.41 7.84
N LYS A 68 4.46 -17.07 9.09
CA LYS A 68 5.39 -16.58 10.13
C LYS A 68 6.27 -15.40 9.69
N THR A 69 5.77 -14.57 8.78
CA THR A 69 6.54 -13.46 8.19
C THR A 69 5.90 -12.14 8.56
N ASP A 70 6.73 -11.14 8.85
CA ASP A 70 6.29 -9.77 9.06
C ASP A 70 6.02 -9.07 7.72
N TYR A 71 4.86 -8.43 7.67
CA TYR A 71 4.43 -7.59 6.57
C TYR A 71 4.19 -6.17 7.05
N LEU A 72 4.28 -5.24 6.11
CA LEU A 72 3.74 -3.89 6.24
C LEU A 72 2.31 -3.93 5.71
N MET A 73 1.34 -3.66 6.57
CA MET A 73 -0.03 -3.40 6.16
C MET A 73 -0.18 -1.90 5.93
N LEU A 74 -0.35 -1.53 4.66
CA LEU A 74 -0.69 -0.15 4.30
C LEU A 74 -2.20 0.01 4.42
N ILE A 75 -2.64 1.04 5.12
CA ILE A 75 -4.03 1.44 5.21
C ILE A 75 -4.20 2.68 4.33
N LEU A 76 -4.96 2.53 3.25
CA LEU A 76 -5.22 3.55 2.26
C LEU A 76 -6.69 3.95 2.30
N GLU A 77 -6.99 5.20 1.97
CA GLU A 77 -8.35 5.72 1.92
C GLU A 77 -8.62 6.44 0.59
N GLN A 78 -9.82 6.24 0.07
CA GLN A 78 -10.36 6.98 -1.06
C GLN A 78 -11.87 7.09 -0.91
N ASP A 79 -12.39 8.32 -0.97
CA ASP A 79 -13.82 8.64 -0.96
C ASP A 79 -14.58 7.95 0.21
N GLY A 80 -13.98 7.93 1.40
CA GLY A 80 -14.52 7.33 2.62
C GLY A 80 -14.36 5.81 2.73
N LYS A 81 -13.73 5.16 1.75
CA LYS A 81 -13.53 3.70 1.71
C LYS A 81 -12.09 3.34 2.01
N LEU A 82 -11.89 2.24 2.74
CA LEU A 82 -10.57 1.74 3.11
C LEU A 82 -10.10 0.64 2.16
N LEU A 83 -8.84 0.73 1.77
CA LEU A 83 -8.10 -0.29 1.05
C LEU A 83 -6.88 -0.69 1.88
N THR A 84 -6.76 -1.98 2.21
CA THR A 84 -5.53 -2.51 2.79
C THR A 84 -4.65 -3.16 1.73
N THR A 85 -3.35 -3.21 1.97
CA THR A 85 -2.46 -4.10 1.22
C THR A 85 -1.26 -4.52 2.05
N LEU A 86 -0.96 -5.82 2.01
CA LEU A 86 0.26 -6.37 2.60
C LEU A 86 1.47 -6.17 1.68
N ARG A 87 2.62 -5.78 2.24
CA ARG A 87 3.91 -5.65 1.57
C ARG A 87 4.99 -6.33 2.40
N TYR A 88 5.88 -7.08 1.76
CA TYR A 88 7.02 -7.64 2.47
C TYR A 88 7.81 -6.57 3.21
N ARG A 89 8.06 -6.80 4.49
CA ARG A 89 8.81 -5.88 5.33
C ARG A 89 10.31 -5.98 5.04
N THR A 90 10.91 -4.83 4.82
CA THR A 90 12.35 -4.60 4.97
C THR A 90 12.53 -3.24 5.65
N PRO A 91 13.64 -2.98 6.36
CA PRO A 91 13.85 -1.68 7.02
C PRO A 91 13.75 -0.49 6.05
N ALA A 92 14.23 -0.66 4.82
CA ALA A 92 14.13 0.37 3.78
C ALA A 92 12.68 0.61 3.34
N LYS A 93 11.90 -0.46 3.10
CA LYS A 93 10.49 -0.33 2.72
C LYS A 93 9.65 0.24 3.85
N GLU A 94 9.94 -0.14 5.09
CA GLU A 94 9.23 0.38 6.25
C GLU A 94 9.40 1.89 6.35
N ARG A 95 10.64 2.38 6.35
CA ARG A 95 10.92 3.84 6.36
C ARG A 95 10.24 4.55 5.19
N PHE A 96 10.34 3.98 4.00
CA PHE A 96 9.73 4.55 2.80
C PHE A 96 8.21 4.64 2.89
N TYR A 97 7.51 3.56 3.28
CA TYR A 97 6.05 3.61 3.36
C TYR A 97 5.57 4.47 4.54
N ARG A 98 6.29 4.48 5.66
CA ARG A 98 6.00 5.37 6.79
C ARG A 98 6.15 6.85 6.41
N SER A 99 7.12 7.20 5.57
CA SER A 99 7.26 8.58 5.08
C SER A 99 6.15 9.03 4.13
N LEU A 100 5.27 8.12 3.70
CA LEU A 100 4.09 8.44 2.90
C LEU A 100 2.82 8.64 3.74
N ILE A 101 2.86 8.41 5.06
CA ILE A 101 1.69 8.61 5.93
C ILE A 101 1.22 10.07 5.82
N GLY A 102 -0.07 10.27 5.58
CA GLY A 102 -0.69 11.57 5.33
C GLY A 102 -0.63 12.03 3.87
N GLU A 103 0.25 11.46 3.05
CA GLU A 103 0.44 11.83 1.64
C GLU A 103 -0.59 11.18 0.71
N LYS A 104 -0.76 11.79 -0.46
CA LYS A 104 -1.56 11.24 -1.56
C LYS A 104 -0.69 10.41 -2.50
N VAL A 105 -1.15 9.20 -2.82
CA VAL A 105 -0.47 8.24 -3.70
C VAL A 105 -1.42 7.73 -4.77
N GLY A 106 -0.88 7.40 -5.94
CA GLY A 106 -1.62 6.69 -6.97
C GLY A 106 -1.53 5.18 -6.78
N VAL A 107 -2.38 4.45 -7.49
CA VAL A 107 -2.29 2.99 -7.62
C VAL A 107 -2.07 2.63 -9.09
N LYS A 108 -1.22 1.66 -9.37
CA LYS A 108 -0.99 1.14 -10.72
C LYS A 108 -0.91 -0.38 -10.72
N ILE A 109 -1.61 -1.02 -11.64
CA ILE A 109 -1.46 -2.46 -11.93
C ILE A 109 -0.34 -2.63 -12.96
N THR A 110 0.66 -3.45 -12.66
CA THR A 110 1.86 -3.61 -13.52
C THR A 110 1.75 -4.76 -14.52
N ARG A 111 0.96 -5.79 -14.21
CA ARG A 111 0.66 -6.90 -15.10
C ARG A 111 -0.83 -7.16 -14.99
N PRO A 112 -1.65 -6.74 -15.97
CA PRO A 112 -3.07 -7.08 -15.98
C PRO A 112 -3.25 -8.60 -16.04
#